data_AF-A0A376YIW8-F1
#
_entry.id   AF-A0A376YIW8-F1
#
_cell.length_a   1.000
_cell.length_b   1.000
_cell.length_c   1.000
_cell.angle_alpha   90.00
_cell.angle_beta   90.00
_cell.angle_gamma   90.00
#
_symmetry.space_group_name_H-M   'P 1'
#
loop_
_entity.id
_entity.type
_entity.pdbx_description
1 polymer ?
#
loop_
_entity_poly.entity_id
_entity_poly.type
_entity_poly.pdbx_seq_one_letter_code
_entity_poly.pdbx_strand_id
1 'polypeptide(L)' 'MVIQDRKSDAFASDIKNLTEKSLTLKEALESECFGLMAKSRLKRVFNDIYVQLDSIYDMQHTEA' A
#
# COMPACT_ATOMS: atom_id res chain seq x y z
N MET A 1 -20.15 16.65 -14.78
CA MET A 1 -19.76 15.27 -14.40
C MET A 1 -18.27 15.30 -14.13
N VAL A 2 -17.87 15.43 -12.87
CA VAL A 2 -16.44 15.53 -12.49
C VAL A 2 -15.85 14.13 -12.67
N ILE A 3 -14.96 13.99 -13.65
CA ILE A 3 -14.14 12.80 -13.83
C ILE A 3 -13.34 12.64 -12.55
N GLN A 4 -13.67 11.63 -11.74
CA GLN A 4 -12.85 11.27 -10.59
C GLN A 4 -11.51 10.78 -11.11
N ASP A 5 -10.51 11.65 -11.03
CA ASP A 5 -9.14 11.36 -11.39
C ASP A 5 -8.57 10.32 -10.42
N ARG A 6 -8.83 9.04 -10.73
CA ARG A 6 -8.27 7.87 -10.04
C ARG A 6 -6.81 7.62 -10.42
N LYS A 7 -6.11 8.58 -11.03
CA LYS A 7 -4.64 8.59 -11.05
C LYS A 7 -4.16 9.29 -9.79
N SER A 8 -4.34 8.65 -8.64
CA SER A 8 -3.79 9.20 -7.42
C SER A 8 -2.28 8.92 -7.42
N ASP A 9 -1.53 9.74 -8.15
CA ASP A 9 -0.06 9.78 -8.19
C ASP A 9 0.53 9.78 -6.77
N ALA A 10 -0.24 10.23 -5.79
CA ALA A 10 0.08 10.19 -4.38
C ALA A 10 0.38 8.77 -3.86
N PHE A 11 -0.36 7.73 -4.25
CA PHE A 11 -0.07 6.35 -3.81
C PHE A 11 1.25 5.84 -4.41
N ALA A 12 1.43 6.03 -5.72
CA ALA A 12 2.65 5.63 -6.42
C ALA A 12 3.86 6.40 -5.88
N SER A 13 3.70 7.70 -5.59
CA SER A 13 4.73 8.55 -5.00
C SER A 13 5.08 8.13 -3.58
N ASP A 14 4.11 7.78 -2.74
CA ASP A 14 4.38 7.32 -1.38
C ASP A 14 5.15 5.98 -1.38
N ILE A 15 4.77 5.04 -2.25
CA ILE A 15 5.45 3.75 -2.39
C ILE A 15 6.86 3.93 -2.95
N LYS A 16 7.03 4.80 -3.96
CA LYS A 16 8.33 5.14 -4.51
C LYS A 16 9.25 5.75 -3.43
N ASN A 17 8.74 6.71 -2.65
CA ASN A 17 9.47 7.32 -1.54
C ASN A 17 9.85 6.31 -0.46
N LEU A 18 8.99 5.34 -0.18
CA LEU A 18 9.26 4.26 0.78
C LEU A 18 10.40 3.36 0.28
N THR A 19 10.38 2.97 -0.99
CA THR A 19 11.43 2.16 -1.63
C THR A 19 12.75 2.92 -1.75
N GLU A 20 12.72 4.20 -2.14
CA GLU A 20 13.92 5.04 -2.26
C GLU A 20 14.62 5.28 -0.92
N LYS A 21 13.86 5.29 0.17
CA LYS A 21 14.39 5.41 1.53
C LYS A 21 14.74 4.05 2.15
N SER A 22 14.52 2.94 1.44
CA SER A 22 14.71 1.57 1.93
C SER A 22 14.00 1.32 3.27
N LEU A 23 12.81 1.91 3.45
CA LEU A 23 12.04 1.78 4.68
C LEU A 23 11.02 0.65 4.57
N THR A 24 10.87 -0.10 5.66
CA THR A 24 9.72 -0.98 5.84
C THR A 24 8.45 -0.16 6.07
N LEU A 25 7.27 -0.78 5.89
CA LEU A 25 5.99 -0.14 6.23
C LEU A 25 5.99 0.38 7.66
N LYS A 26 6.50 -0.40 8.62
CA LYS A 26 6.54 -0.02 10.02
C LYS A 26 7.39 1.24 10.24
N GLU A 27 8.59 1.27 9.67
CA GLU A 27 9.48 2.43 9.78
C GLU A 27 8.88 3.66 9.08
N ALA A 28 8.22 3.50 7.93
CA ALA A 28 7.53 4.61 7.27
C ALA A 28 6.34 5.16 8.08
N LEU A 29 5.63 4.29 8.82
CA LEU A 29 4.52 4.69 9.70
C LEU A 29 4.99 5.35 11.00
N GLU A 30 6.17 5.02 11.47
CA GLU A 30 6.80 5.64 12.65
C GLU A 30 7.57 6.91 12.28
N SER A 31 8.03 7.01 11.03
CA SER A 31 8.77 8.17 10.51
C SER A 31 7.91 9.44 10.44
N GLU A 32 8.53 10.58 10.74
CA GLU A 32 7.95 11.91 10.52
C GLU A 32 8.00 12.32 9.04
N CYS A 33 8.76 11.63 8.20
CA CYS A 33 8.86 11.91 6.76
C CYS A 33 7.56 11.64 6.00
N PHE A 34 6.63 10.86 6.57
CA PHE A 34 5.35 10.57 5.96
C PHE A 34 4.23 11.27 6.73
N GLY A 35 3.43 12.07 6.02
CA GLY A 35 2.22 12.67 6.61
C GLY A 35 1.14 11.63 6.90
N LEU A 36 0.16 11.98 7.75
CA LEU A 36 -0.96 11.11 8.13
C LEU A 36 -1.69 10.49 6.92
N MET A 37 -1.88 11.29 5.87
CA MET A 37 -2.48 10.86 4.61
C MET A 37 -1.63 9.83 3.87
N ALA A 38 -0.32 10.05 3.77
CA ALA A 38 0.61 9.10 3.16
C ALA A 38 0.66 7.78 3.94
N LYS A 39 0.70 7.85 5.28
CA LYS A 39 0.62 6.69 6.17
C LYS A 39 -0.66 5.88 5.95
N SER A 40 -1.81 6.55 5.81
CA SER A 40 -3.08 5.88 5.52
C SER A 40 -3.09 5.21 4.15
N ARG A 41 -2.50 5.86 3.14
CA ARG A 41 -2.41 5.31 1.77
C ARG A 41 -1.48 4.10 1.72
N LEU A 42 -0.31 4.18 2.35
CA LEU A 42 0.61 3.05 2.48
C LEU A 42 -0.07 1.87 3.18
N LYS A 43 -0.70 2.07 4.34
CA LYS A 43 -1.46 1.00 5.01
C LYS A 43 -2.47 0.31 4.10
N ARG A 44 -3.21 1.10 3.32
CA ARG A 44 -4.22 0.58 2.40
C ARG A 44 -3.59 -0.30 1.30
N VAL A 45 -2.54 0.18 0.65
CA VAL A 45 -1.83 -0.60 -0.38
C VAL A 45 -1.31 -1.92 0.17
N PHE A 46 -0.66 -1.90 1.33
CA PHE A 46 -0.14 -3.12 1.95
C PHE A 46 -1.26 -4.08 2.33
N ASN A 47 -2.35 -3.59 2.93
CA ASN A 47 -3.51 -4.41 3.27
C ASN A 47 -4.15 -5.05 2.03
N ASP A 48 -4.31 -4.28 0.94
CA ASP A 48 -4.88 -4.78 -0.31
C ASP A 48 -3.97 -5.87 -0.93
N ILE A 49 -2.65 -5.77 -0.77
CA ILE A 49 -1.70 -6.83 -1.18
C ILE A 49 -1.85 -8.06 -0.31
N TYR A 50 -1.92 -7.92 1.02
CA TYR A 50 -2.12 -9.06 1.93
C TYR A 50 -3.42 -9.80 1.64
N VAL A 51 -4.54 -9.08 1.45
CA VAL A 51 -5.83 -9.70 1.09
C VAL A 51 -5.75 -10.46 -0.25
N GLN A 52 -5.03 -9.92 -1.23
CA GLN A 52 -4.80 -10.62 -2.50
C GLN A 52 -3.94 -11.87 -2.32
N LEU A 53 -2.90 -11.80 -1.50
CA LEU A 53 -2.06 -12.95 -1.18
C LEU A 53 -2.87 -14.03 -0.45
N ASP A 54 -3.62 -13.65 0.58
CA ASP A 54 -4.50 -14.56 1.32
C ASP A 54 -5.47 -15.26 0.37
N SER A 55 -6.10 -14.52 -0.54
CA SER A 55 -6.97 -15.12 -1.57
C SER A 55 -6.25 -16.14 -2.46
N ILE A 56 -4.98 -15.91 -2.81
CA ILE A 56 -4.19 -16.85 -3.63
C ILE A 56 -3.85 -18.11 -2.82
N TYR A 57 -3.48 -17.94 -1.55
CA TYR A 57 -3.15 -19.06 -0.66
C TYR A 57 -4.39 -19.89 -0.31
N ASP A 58 -5.53 -19.25 -0.07
CA ASP A 58 -6.80 -19.92 0.19
C ASP A 58 -7.31 -20.68 -1.05
N MET A 59 -7.10 -20.13 -2.25
CA MET A 59 -7.40 -20.84 -3.51
C MET A 59 -6.53 -22.08 -3.70
N GLN A 60 -5.23 -22.00 -3.40
CA GLN A 60 -4.33 -23.17 -3.50
C GLN A 60 -4.62 -24.25 -2.46
N HIS A 61 -5.23 -23.91 -1.32
CA HIS A 61 -5.62 -24.89 -0.30
C HIS A 61 -6.97 -25.58 -0.54
N THR A 62 -7.74 -25.17 -1.56
CA THR A 62 -9.04 -25.76 -1.88
C THR A 62 -8.95 -26.90 -2.93
N GLU A 63 -7.78 -27.10 -3.53
CA GLU A 63 -7.53 -28.17 -4.52
C GLU A 63 -6.84 -29.43 -3.93
N ALA A 64 -6.82 -29.60 -2.61
CA ALA A 64 -6.23 -30.78 -1.93
C ALA A 64 -7.28 -31.66 -1.23
#